data_AF-A0A661MLZ2-F1
#
_entry.id   AF-A0A661MLZ2-F1
#
_cell.length_a   1.000
_cell.length_b   1.000
_cell.length_c   1.000
_cell.angle_alpha   90.00
_cell.angle_beta   90.00
_cell.angle_gamma   90.00
#
_symmetry.space_group_name_H-M   'P 1'
#
loop_
_entity.id
_entity.type
_entity.pdbx_description
1 polymer ?
#
loop_
_entity_poly.entity_id
_entity_poly.type
_entity_poly.pdbx_seq_one_letter_code
_entity_poly.pdbx_strand_id
1 'polypeptide(L)' 'MAVSWANPQALWLLGLVPAAVAALWWNAARRQRATQRFGKRATVEPLSVGRAKWWRVTRATLMVVGAALVIIAFAGPQY' A
#
# COMPACT_ATOMS: atom_id res chain seq x y z
N MET A 1 16.62 -17.49 -22.31
CA MET A 1 16.44 -18.29 -21.08
C MET A 1 15.10 -17.90 -20.49
N ALA A 2 14.20 -18.86 -20.29
CA ALA A 2 12.95 -18.64 -19.57
C ALA A 2 13.24 -18.85 -18.07
N VAL A 3 12.88 -17.89 -17.23
CA VAL A 3 12.97 -18.06 -15.76
C VAL A 3 12.02 -19.18 -15.37
N SER A 4 12.55 -20.24 -14.74
CA SER A 4 11.74 -21.25 -14.07
C SER A 4 11.50 -20.83 -12.62
N TRP A 5 10.37 -21.23 -12.05
CA TRP A 5 9.99 -20.89 -10.69
C TRP A 5 9.87 -22.17 -9.88
N ALA A 6 10.50 -22.21 -8.69
CA ALA A 6 10.39 -23.35 -7.80
C ALA A 6 8.95 -23.54 -7.30
N ASN A 7 8.25 -22.44 -7.01
CA ASN A 7 6.86 -22.44 -6.57
C ASN A 7 6.03 -21.40 -7.34
N PRO A 8 5.56 -21.71 -8.57
CA PRO A 8 4.79 -20.78 -9.37
C PRO A 8 3.44 -20.41 -8.73
N GLN A 9 2.92 -21.27 -7.84
CA GLN A 9 1.69 -21.03 -7.10
C GLN A 9 1.80 -19.82 -6.16
N ALA A 10 2.99 -19.55 -5.62
CA ALA A 10 3.23 -18.42 -4.73
C ALA A 10 3.00 -17.07 -5.43
N LEU A 11 3.14 -17.01 -6.76
CA LEU A 11 2.89 -15.79 -7.54
C LEU A 11 1.42 -15.34 -7.49
N TRP A 12 0.47 -16.23 -7.19
CA TRP A 12 -0.93 -15.84 -6.97
C TRP A 12 -1.10 -14.92 -5.77
N LEU A 13 -0.19 -14.97 -4.79
CA LEU A 13 -0.17 -14.04 -3.66
C LEU A 13 0.08 -12.60 -4.11
N LEU A 14 0.66 -12.36 -5.30
CA LEU A 14 0.75 -11.01 -5.85
C LEU A 14 -0.63 -10.39 -6.10
N GLY A 15 -1.69 -11.20 -6.24
CA GLY A 15 -3.07 -10.71 -6.27
C GLY A 15 -3.50 -10.01 -4.98
N LEU A 16 -2.85 -10.27 -3.84
CA LEU A 16 -3.11 -9.53 -2.59
C LEU A 16 -2.53 -8.11 -2.61
N VAL A 17 -1.54 -7.84 -3.47
CA VAL A 17 -0.94 -6.50 -3.59
C VAL A 17 -1.99 -5.44 -4.00
N PRO A 18 -2.75 -5.59 -5.11
CA PRO A 18 -3.79 -4.63 -5.46
C PRO A 18 -4.90 -4.56 -4.40
N ALA A 19 -5.23 -5.66 -3.73
CA ALA A 19 -6.19 -5.65 -2.61
C ALA A 19 -5.69 -4.81 -1.43
N ALA A 20 -4.40 -4.92 -1.07
CA ALA A 20 -3.78 -4.13 -0.02
C ALA A 20 -3.75 -2.63 -0.39
N VAL A 21 -3.41 -2.30 -1.64
CA VAL A 21 -3.45 -0.93 -2.15
C VAL A 21 -4.86 -0.35 -2.08
N ALA A 22 -5.88 -1.11 -2.51
CA ALA A 22 -7.27 -0.71 -2.44
C ALA A 22 -7.73 -0.48 -0.99
N ALA A 23 -7.37 -1.36 -0.06
CA ALA A 23 -7.69 -1.21 1.36
C ALA A 23 -7.05 0.03 1.98
N LEU A 24 -5.78 0.31 1.65
CA LEU A 24 -5.07 1.51 2.09
C LEU A 24 -5.73 2.79 1.55
N TRP A 25 -6.09 2.78 0.27
CA TRP A 25 -6.80 3.89 -0.36
C TRP A 25 -8.18 4.12 0.24
N TRP A 26 -8.95 3.06 0.47
CA TRP A 26 -10.27 3.14 1.12
C TRP A 26 -10.16 3.73 2.52
N ASN A 27 -9.18 3.31 3.31
CA ASN A 27 -8.97 3.82 4.66
C ASN A 27 -8.57 5.31 4.65
N ALA A 28 -7.74 5.72 3.68
CA ALA A 28 -7.42 7.13 3.46
C ALA A 28 -8.67 7.95 3.08
N ALA A 29 -9.49 7.45 2.15
CA ALA A 29 -10.73 8.09 1.74
C ALA A 29 -11.74 8.19 2.90
N ARG A 30 -11.87 7.15 3.73
CA ARG A 30 -12.73 7.14 4.92
C ARG A 30 -12.29 8.19 5.93
N ARG A 31 -10.99 8.31 6.20
CA ARG A 31 -10.42 9.35 7.07
C ARG A 31 -10.76 10.75 6.53
N GLN A 32 -10.62 10.95 5.22
CA GLN A 32 -10.91 12.22 4.57
C GLN A 32 -12.39 12.60 4.61
N ARG A 33 -13.30 11.61 4.55
CA ARG A 33 -14.76 11.80 4.75
C ARG A 33 -15.12 12.12 6.20
N ALA A 34 -14.45 11.50 7.17
CA ALA A 34 -14.63 11.81 8.58
C ALA A 34 -14.20 13.24 8.90
N THR A 35 -13.04 13.68 8.40
CA THR A 35 -12.56 15.07 8.57
C THR A 35 -13.51 16.11 7.98
N GLN A 36 -14.21 15.78 6.88
CA GLN A 36 -15.22 16.67 6.29
C GLN A 36 -16.45 16.87 7.17
N ARG A 37 -16.82 15.88 7.99
CA ARG A 37 -17.99 15.94 8.89
C ARG A 37 -17.75 16.80 10.14
N PHE A 38 -16.51 17.07 10.52
CA PHE A 38 -16.18 17.83 11.74
C PHE A 38 -16.27 19.37 11.61
N GLY A 39 -16.70 19.89 10.46
CA GLY A 39 -16.90 21.33 10.26
C GLY A 39 -15.63 22.08 9.83
N LYS A 40 -15.81 23.01 8.89
CA LYS A 40 -14.79 23.87 8.22
C LYS A 40 -13.41 23.21 8.05
N ARG A 41 -13.23 22.49 6.93
CA ARG A 41 -11.92 22.01 6.41
C ARG A 41 -10.81 23.07 6.60
N ALA A 42 -11.11 24.34 6.31
CA ALA A 42 -10.17 25.46 6.41
C ALA A 42 -9.59 25.70 7.83
N THR A 43 -10.26 25.26 8.90
CA THR A 43 -9.77 25.44 10.28
C THR A 43 -9.01 24.22 10.79
N VAL A 44 -9.37 23.02 10.33
CA VAL A 44 -8.75 21.74 10.77
C VAL A 44 -7.54 21.36 9.91
N GLU A 45 -7.55 21.76 8.63
CA GLU A 45 -6.46 21.49 7.69
C GLU A 45 -5.14 22.09 8.15
N PRO A 46 -5.06 23.37 8.60
CA PRO A 46 -3.85 23.98 9.19
C PRO A 46 -3.34 23.25 10.44
N LEU A 47 -4.24 22.76 11.30
CA LEU A 47 -3.88 21.94 12.48
C LEU A 47 -3.35 20.55 12.08
N SER A 48 -3.64 20.10 10.85
CA SER A 48 -3.10 18.87 10.27
C SER A 48 -1.83 19.09 9.43
N VAL A 49 -1.53 20.35 9.06
CA VAL A 49 -0.33 20.74 8.29
C VAL A 49 0.88 20.38 9.14
N GLY A 50 1.52 19.28 8.78
CA GLY A 50 2.75 18.82 9.42
C GLY A 50 2.84 17.31 9.53
N ARG A 51 1.72 16.58 9.67
CA ARG A 51 1.80 15.13 9.90
C ARG A 51 1.79 14.32 8.61
N ALA A 52 2.84 14.53 7.83
CA ALA A 52 3.53 13.48 7.08
C ALA A 52 2.66 12.67 6.11
N LYS A 53 1.79 13.34 5.32
CA LYS A 53 1.06 12.69 4.21
C LYS A 53 2.04 11.96 3.28
N TRP A 54 3.15 12.62 2.95
CA TRP A 54 4.20 12.04 2.12
C TRP A 54 4.84 10.82 2.78
N TRP A 55 5.23 10.92 4.06
CA TRP A 55 5.79 9.78 4.81
C TRP A 55 4.83 8.59 4.90
N ARG A 56 3.52 8.86 5.02
CA ARG A 56 2.49 7.82 5.06
C ARG A 56 2.37 7.09 3.72
N VAL A 57 2.44 7.82 2.61
CA VAL A 57 2.47 7.25 1.27
C VAL A 57 3.75 6.46 1.06
N THR A 58 4.92 7.04 1.37
CA THR A 58 6.21 6.36 1.23
C THR A 58 6.25 5.06 2.04
N ARG A 59 5.82 5.09 3.31
CA ARG A 59 5.76 3.89 4.15
C ARG A 59 4.81 2.82 3.59
N ALA A 60 3.64 3.23 3.10
CA ALA A 60 2.68 2.33 2.48
C ALA A 60 3.26 1.68 1.21
N THR A 61 3.86 2.48 0.33
CA THR A 61 4.54 1.99 -0.88
C THR A 61 5.67 1.03 -0.53
N LEU A 62 6.50 1.37 0.47
CA LEU A 62 7.61 0.52 0.91
C LEU A 62 7.11 -0.84 1.44
N MET A 63 6.03 -0.84 2.22
CA MET A 63 5.41 -2.09 2.70
C MET A 63 4.87 -2.93 1.55
N VAL A 64 4.21 -2.31 0.57
CA VAL A 64 3.64 -3.02 -0.58
C VAL A 64 4.74 -3.61 -1.46
N VAL A 65 5.76 -2.81 -1.80
CA VAL A 65 6.91 -3.25 -2.60
C VAL A 65 7.68 -4.34 -1.85
N GLY A 66 7.93 -4.15 -0.56
CA GLY A 66 8.59 -5.16 0.29
C GLY A 66 7.84 -6.48 0.30
N ALA A 67 6.51 -6.45 0.48
CA ALA A 67 5.69 -7.66 0.42
C ALA A 67 5.75 -8.35 -0.94
N ALA A 68 5.69 -7.59 -2.04
CA ALA A 68 5.81 -8.14 -3.39
C ALA A 68 7.18 -8.80 -3.61
N LEU A 69 8.27 -8.17 -3.15
CA LEU A 69 9.62 -8.74 -3.23
C LEU A 69 9.77 -10.01 -2.40
N VAL A 70 9.17 -10.06 -1.20
CA VAL A 70 9.15 -11.29 -0.38
C VAL A 70 8.41 -12.41 -1.10
N ILE A 71 7.26 -12.13 -1.72
CA ILE A 71 6.51 -13.13 -2.50
C ILE A 71 7.35 -13.65 -3.68
N ILE A 72 8.02 -12.76 -4.40
CA ILE A 72 8.89 -13.13 -5.53
C ILE A 72 10.07 -13.97 -5.06
N ALA A 73 10.75 -13.56 -3.98
CA ALA A 73 11.86 -14.31 -3.41
C ALA A 73 11.41 -15.70 -2.94
N PHE A 74 10.23 -15.79 -2.32
CA PHE A 74 9.64 -17.05 -1.88
C PHE A 74 9.24 -17.96 -3.04
N ALA A 75 8.80 -17.41 -4.18
CA ALA A 75 8.49 -18.17 -5.38
C ALA A 75 9.75 -18.87 -5.97
N GLY A 76 10.95 -18.43 -5.60
CA GLY A 76 12.22 -19.06 -5.94
C GLY A 76 12.51 -18.97 -7.44
N PRO A 77 12.88 -17.79 -7.97
CA PRO A 77 13.30 -17.66 -9.36
C PRO A 77 14.58 -18.45 -9.59
N GLN A 78 14.56 -19.31 -10.60
CA GLN A 78 15.67 -20.11 -11.06
C GLN A 78 16.09 -19.56 -12.44
N TYR A 79 17.38 -19.24 -12.57
CA TYR A 79 18.00 -18.64 -13.75
C TYR A 79 18.82 -19.67 -14.52
#